data_AF-A0A353FFX1-F1
#
_entry.id   AF-A0A353FFX1-F1
#
_cell.length_a   1.000
_cell.length_b   1.000
_cell.length_c   1.000
_cell.angle_alpha   90.00
_cell.angle_beta   90.00
_cell.angle_gamma   90.00
#
_symmetry.space_group_name_H-M   'P 1'
#
loop_
_entity.id
_entity.type
_entity.pdbx_description
1 polymer ?
#
loop_
_entity_poly.entity_id
_entity_poly.type
_entity_poly.pdbx_seq_one_letter_code
_entity_poly.pdbx_strand_id
1 'polypeptide(L)'
;MFTLTATAKSEQARMMVHLLDYIAVDYSMAVQNGQIISQAEFQEMNEFAATIIELGEKTPPSIQSDLILLQRLVQDKASIDKVSSVSNNIKQ
;
A
#
# COMPACT_ATOMS: atom_id res chain seq x y z
N MET A 1 4.44 29.70 18.61
CA MET A 1 4.02 29.37 17.23
C MET A 1 4.21 27.86 17.05
N PHE A 2 3.12 27.09 16.89
CA PHE A 2 3.19 25.63 16.84
C PHE A 2 3.39 25.13 15.41
N THR A 3 4.46 24.37 15.19
CA THR A 3 4.74 23.56 13.99
C THR A 3 3.83 22.31 13.94
N LEU A 4 2.51 22.48 13.83
CA LEU A 4 1.59 21.33 13.71
C LEU A 4 1.65 20.65 12.32
N THR A 5 1.95 21.41 11.27
CA THR A 5 1.89 20.92 9.88
C THR A 5 3.04 19.99 9.50
N ALA A 6 4.26 20.24 10.01
CA ALA A 6 5.42 19.40 9.71
C ALA A 6 5.31 18.03 10.40
N THR A 7 4.82 17.98 11.65
CA THR A 7 4.64 16.74 12.41
C THR A 7 3.56 15.86 11.77
N ALA A 8 2.39 16.42 11.44
CA ALA A 8 1.31 15.67 10.80
C ALA A 8 1.71 15.09 9.44
N LYS A 9 2.48 15.85 8.63
CA LYS A 9 3.01 15.35 7.35
C LYS A 9 3.98 14.19 7.55
N SER A 10 4.82 14.24 8.60
CA SER A 10 5.75 13.17 8.93
C SER A 10 5.04 11.91 9.45
N GLU A 11 3.91 12.07 10.13
CA GLU A 11 3.07 10.95 10.59
C GLU A 11 2.35 10.27 9.43
N GLN A 12 1.77 11.03 8.50
CA GLN A 12 1.14 10.47 7.29
C GLN A 12 2.13 9.68 6.44
N ALA A 13 3.35 10.20 6.26
CA ALA A 13 4.40 9.49 5.54
C ALA A 13 4.81 8.18 6.24
N ARG A 14 4.95 8.20 7.57
CA ARG A 14 5.23 6.97 8.35
C ARG A 14 4.10 5.95 8.27
N MET A 15 2.85 6.40 8.34
CA MET A 15 1.69 5.52 8.19
C MET A 15 1.69 4.88 6.80
N MET A 16 1.92 5.65 5.74
CA MET A 16 1.97 5.14 4.37
C MET A 16 3.04 4.05 4.23
N VAL A 17 4.25 4.29 4.73
CA VAL A 17 5.34 3.29 4.73
C VAL A 17 4.96 2.03 5.52
N HIS A 18 4.33 2.19 6.67
CA HIS A 18 3.90 1.05 7.49
C HIS A 18 2.86 0.16 6.76
N LEU A 19 1.88 0.76 6.09
CA LEU A 19 0.89 0.01 5.31
C LEU A 19 1.52 -0.66 4.09
N LEU A 20 2.49 -0.01 3.44
CA LEU A 20 3.25 -0.59 2.33
C LEU A 20 4.09 -1.80 2.79
N ASP A 21 4.70 -1.74 3.97
CA ASP A 21 5.40 -2.88 4.58
C ASP A 21 4.43 -4.03 4.87
N TYR A 22 3.28 -3.73 5.46
CA TYR A 22 2.25 -4.73 5.77
C TYR A 22 1.79 -5.47 4.51
N ILE A 23 1.39 -4.73 3.47
CA ILE A 23 0.99 -5.33 2.18
C ILE A 23 2.14 -6.15 1.57
N ALA A 24 3.39 -5.70 1.67
CA ALA A 24 4.52 -6.40 1.08
C ALA A 24 4.83 -7.76 1.74
N VAL A 25 4.56 -7.88 3.05
CA VAL A 25 4.91 -9.07 3.84
C VAL A 25 3.72 -10.02 3.98
N ASP A 26 2.54 -9.49 4.27
CA ASP A 26 1.41 -10.30 4.74
C ASP A 26 0.39 -10.61 3.63
N TYR A 27 0.55 -10.07 2.42
CA TYR A 27 -0.42 -10.31 1.34
C TYR A 27 -0.59 -11.80 0.97
N SER A 28 0.42 -12.65 1.20
CA SER A 28 0.28 -14.11 1.02
C SER A 28 -0.69 -14.79 1.99
N MET A 29 -1.08 -14.10 3.07
CA MET A 29 -2.13 -14.53 4.00
C MET A 29 -3.53 -14.24 3.46
N ALA A 30 -3.66 -13.31 2.51
CA ALA A 30 -4.90 -12.98 1.82
C ALA A 30 -5.10 -13.79 0.53
N VAL A 31 -4.06 -13.86 -0.30
CA VAL A 31 -4.12 -14.42 -1.66
C VAL A 31 -2.95 -15.37 -1.89
N GLN A 32 -3.24 -16.55 -2.43
CA GLN A 32 -2.22 -17.49 -2.92
C GLN A 32 -2.65 -18.04 -4.28
N ASN A 33 -1.73 -18.10 -5.24
CA ASN A 33 -1.98 -18.61 -6.59
C ASN A 33 -3.21 -17.97 -7.28
N GLY A 34 -3.44 -16.67 -7.05
CA GLY A 34 -4.58 -15.93 -7.60
C GLY A 34 -5.93 -16.21 -6.93
N GLN A 35 -5.96 -17.01 -5.87
CA GLN A 35 -7.15 -17.32 -5.09
C GLN A 35 -7.14 -16.61 -3.75
N ILE A 36 -8.31 -16.12 -3.33
CA ILE A 36 -8.49 -15.58 -1.98
C ILE A 36 -8.52 -16.75 -1.02
N ILE A 37 -7.54 -16.82 -0.11
CA ILE A 37 -7.48 -17.85 0.93
C ILE A 37 -8.06 -17.36 2.27
N SER A 38 -8.12 -16.04 2.46
CA SER A 38 -8.79 -15.40 3.58
C SER A 38 -9.52 -14.14 3.10
N GLN A 39 -10.85 -14.15 3.22
CA GLN A 39 -11.69 -13.04 2.75
C GLN A 39 -11.48 -11.76 3.58
N ALA A 40 -11.28 -11.91 4.89
CA ALA A 40 -11.03 -10.79 5.79
C ALA A 40 -9.69 -10.11 5.47
N GLU A 41 -8.62 -10.91 5.37
CA GLU A 41 -7.29 -10.42 4.99
C GLU A 41 -7.32 -9.75 3.61
N PHE A 42 -8.00 -10.35 2.63
CA PHE A 42 -8.13 -9.73 1.30
C PHE A 42 -8.84 -8.39 1.35
N GLN A 43 -9.88 -8.26 2.18
CA GLN A 43 -10.55 -6.97 2.38
C GLN A 43 -9.59 -5.95 2.99
N GLU A 44 -8.84 -6.31 4.04
CA GLU A 44 -7.86 -5.41 4.66
C GLU A 44 -6.78 -4.95 3.66
N MET A 45 -6.26 -5.86 2.81
CA MET A 45 -5.29 -5.48 1.77
C MET A 45 -5.86 -4.43 0.80
N ASN A 46 -7.15 -4.51 0.46
CA ASN A 46 -7.80 -3.50 -0.39
C ASN A 46 -8.01 -2.17 0.36
N GLU A 47 -8.38 -2.21 1.64
CA GLU A 47 -8.54 -1.02 2.48
C GLU A 47 -7.21 -0.29 2.69
N PHE A 48 -6.13 -1.02 2.92
CA PHE A 48 -4.79 -0.46 3.01
C PHE A 48 -4.33 0.14 1.69
N ALA A 49 -4.55 -0.55 0.56
CA ALA A 49 -4.21 -0.01 -0.75
C ALA A 49 -4.98 1.29 -1.08
N ALA A 50 -6.26 1.39 -0.69
CA ALA A 50 -7.04 2.62 -0.82
C ALA A 50 -6.51 3.74 0.08
N THR A 51 -6.23 3.42 1.35
CA THR A 51 -5.68 4.39 2.32
C THR A 51 -4.33 4.95 1.88
N ILE A 52 -3.45 4.11 1.31
CA ILE A 52 -2.15 4.54 0.79
C ILE A 52 -2.31 5.55 -0.36
N ILE A 53 -3.29 5.38 -1.25
CA ILE A 53 -3.58 6.35 -2.33
C ILE A 53 -3.96 7.71 -1.75
N GLU A 54 -4.83 7.74 -0.74
CA GLU A 54 -5.24 8.98 -0.07
C GLU A 54 -4.06 9.68 0.62
N LEU A 55 -3.21 8.92 1.32
CA LEU A 55 -1.98 9.45 1.94
C LEU A 55 -0.97 9.94 0.89
N GLY A 56 -1.03 9.37 -0.32
CA GLY A 56 -0.12 9.60 -1.43
C GLY A 56 -0.50 10.75 -2.36
N GLU A 57 -1.62 11.44 -2.18
CA GLU A 57 -2.14 12.47 -3.11
C GLU A 57 -1.14 13.57 -3.47
N LYS A 58 -0.21 13.89 -2.55
CA LYS A 58 0.79 14.96 -2.71
C LYS A 58 2.18 14.44 -3.09
N THR A 59 2.31 13.15 -3.40
CA THR A 59 3.57 12.55 -3.85
C THR A 59 3.84 12.85 -5.33
N PRO A 60 5.08 12.68 -5.82
CA PRO A 60 5.38 12.83 -7.24
C PRO A 60 4.52 11.93 -8.15
N PRO A 61 4.25 12.32 -9.41
CA PRO A 61 3.43 11.52 -10.33
C PRO A 61 3.90 10.09 -10.55
N SER A 62 5.21 9.83 -10.48
CA SER A 62 5.77 8.47 -10.55
C SER A 62 5.29 7.61 -9.39
N ILE A 63 5.37 8.13 -8.16
CA ILE A 63 4.89 7.46 -6.96
C ILE A 63 3.38 7.23 -7.05
N GLN A 64 2.60 8.25 -7.44
CA GLN A 64 1.14 8.07 -7.61
C GLN A 64 0.80 6.96 -8.62
N SER A 65 1.58 6.84 -9.71
CA SER A 65 1.41 5.77 -10.69
C SER A 65 1.67 4.39 -10.08
N ASP A 66 2.68 4.26 -9.24
CA ASP A 66 3.00 3.03 -8.53
C ASP A 66 1.95 2.69 -7.46
N LEU A 67 1.38 3.68 -6.76
CA LEU A 67 0.27 3.47 -5.82
C LEU A 67 -0.98 2.90 -6.54
N ILE A 68 -1.30 3.45 -7.71
CA ILE A 68 -2.41 2.97 -8.54
C ILE A 68 -2.12 1.56 -9.05
N LEU A 69 -0.87 1.28 -9.45
CA LEU A 69 -0.46 -0.06 -9.87
C LEU A 69 -0.61 -1.06 -8.72
N LEU A 70 -0.16 -0.71 -7.51
CA LEU A 70 -0.30 -1.55 -6.32
C LEU A 70 -1.76 -1.91 -6.05
N GLN A 71 -2.66 -0.92 -6.05
CA GLN A 71 -4.08 -1.16 -5.85
C GLN A 71 -4.66 -2.13 -6.90
N ARG A 72 -4.29 -1.97 -8.18
CA ARG A 72 -4.73 -2.89 -9.24
C ARG A 72 -4.20 -4.30 -9.03
N LEU A 73 -2.93 -4.45 -8.68
CA LEU A 73 -2.34 -5.78 -8.40
C LEU A 73 -3.06 -6.49 -7.25
N VAL A 74 -3.43 -5.75 -6.20
CA VAL A 74 -4.24 -6.29 -5.10
C VAL A 74 -5.61 -6.73 -5.60
N GLN A 75 -6.34 -5.88 -6.33
CA GLN A 75 -7.67 -6.19 -6.88
C GLN A 75 -7.66 -7.42 -7.79
N ASP A 76 -6.66 -7.49 -8.67
CA ASP A 76 -6.44 -8.55 -9.66
C ASP A 76 -5.86 -9.84 -9.05
N LYS A 77 -5.61 -9.86 -7.73
CA LYS A 77 -5.11 -11.05 -7.01
C LYS A 77 -3.76 -11.50 -7.55
N ALA A 78 -2.90 -10.54 -7.89
CA ALA A 78 -1.59 -10.81 -8.43
C ALA A 78 -0.73 -11.63 -7.45
N SER A 79 0.40 -12.15 -7.93
CA SER A 79 1.34 -12.86 -7.06
C SER A 79 1.96 -11.91 -6.02
N ILE A 80 2.29 -12.48 -4.85
CA ILE A 80 3.01 -11.77 -3.78
C ILE A 80 4.29 -11.10 -4.29
N ASP A 81 5.01 -11.73 -5.23
CA ASP A 81 6.23 -11.16 -5.80
C ASP A 81 5.98 -9.82 -6.51
N LYS A 82 4.86 -9.69 -7.25
CA LYS A 82 4.52 -8.44 -7.93
C LYS A 82 4.07 -7.38 -6.93
N VAL A 83 3.22 -7.77 -5.99
CA VAL A 83 2.70 -6.87 -4.95
C VAL A 83 3.84 -6.32 -4.10
N SER A 84 4.69 -7.20 -3.56
CA SER A 84 5.85 -6.81 -2.74
C SER A 84 6.87 -5.98 -3.52
N SER A 85 7.13 -6.30 -4.80
CA SER A 85 8.04 -5.51 -5.64
C SER A 85 7.56 -4.07 -5.82
N VAL A 86 6.27 -3.85 -6.10
CA VAL A 86 5.72 -2.50 -6.26
C VAL A 86 5.69 -1.76 -4.93
N SER A 87 5.22 -2.40 -3.85
CA SER A 87 5.25 -1.82 -2.50
C SER A 87 6.65 -1.38 -2.08
N ASN A 88 7.68 -2.19 -2.40
CA ASN A 88 9.07 -1.87 -2.08
C ASN A 88 9.63 -0.72 -2.92
N ASN A 89 9.23 -0.59 -4.19
CA ASN A 89 9.65 0.52 -5.07
C ASN A 89 9.17 1.87 -4.53
N ILE A 90 7.91 1.95 -4.08
CA ILE A 90 7.30 3.19 -3.54
C ILE A 90 8.07 3.75 -2.32
N LYS A 91 8.73 2.89 -1.54
CA LYS A 91 9.44 3.27 -0.31
C LYS A 91 10.87 3.78 -0.53
N GLN A 92 11.43 3.64 -1.75
CA GLN A 92 12.79 4.07 -2.08
C GLN A 92 12.86 5.56 -2.44
#